data_AF-A0A953URG4-F1
#
_entry.id   AF-A0A953URG4-F1
#
_cell.length_a   1.000
_cell.length_b   1.000
_cell.length_c   1.000
_cell.angle_alpha   90.00
_cell.angle_beta   90.00
_cell.angle_gamma   90.00
#
_symmetry.space_group_name_H-M   'P 1'
#
loop_
_entity.id
_entity.type
_entity.pdbx_description
1 polymer ?
#
loop_
_entity_poly.entity_id
_entity_poly.type
_entity_poly.pdbx_seq_one_letter_code
_entity_poly.pdbx_strand_id
1 'polypeptide(L)'
;RIGNVSFWRNEVIQAALDDETRCHMEEQRAWIERDPANPRPYYNLAQLYRMEGRQEEALGLLLEAVRLEAGLADAHASLAEMYAVREDYGAAWRHARAAERGGVARAVEMLVRHGVRE
;
A
#
# COMPACT_ATOMS: atom_id res chain seq x y z
N ARG A 1 40.41 -2.04 -12.61
CA ARG A 1 39.59 -0.88 -12.15
C ARG A 1 38.13 -1.31 -12.26
N ILE A 2 37.57 -1.91 -11.20
CA ILE A 2 36.19 -2.45 -11.24
C ILE A 2 35.26 -1.27 -11.03
N GLY A 3 34.72 -0.75 -12.13
CA GLY A 3 33.73 0.30 -12.11
C GLY A 3 32.45 -0.18 -11.45
N ASN A 4 32.27 0.23 -10.20
CA ASN A 4 31.04 0.87 -9.77
C ASN A 4 29.74 0.08 -9.96
N VAL A 5 29.72 -1.21 -9.60
CA VAL A 5 28.48 -2.02 -9.55
C VAL A 5 27.41 -1.32 -8.68
N SER A 6 27.81 -0.63 -7.60
CA SER A 6 26.90 0.18 -6.78
C SER A 6 26.38 1.44 -7.48
N PHE A 7 27.13 2.08 -8.37
CA PHE A 7 26.65 3.25 -9.15
C PHE A 7 25.68 2.83 -10.24
N TRP A 8 25.97 1.76 -10.98
CA TRP A 8 25.01 1.24 -11.94
C TRP A 8 23.73 0.80 -11.23
N ARG A 9 23.82 0.18 -10.05
CA ARG A 9 22.65 -0.18 -9.25
C ARG A 9 21.91 1.05 -8.72
N ASN A 10 22.58 2.02 -8.10
CA ASN A 10 21.92 3.12 -7.38
C ASN A 10 21.58 4.33 -8.24
N GLU A 11 22.34 4.62 -9.30
CA GLU A 11 22.08 5.80 -10.15
C GLU A 11 21.41 5.46 -11.47
N VAL A 12 21.62 4.27 -12.01
CA VAL A 12 21.06 3.91 -13.32
C VAL A 12 19.85 3.01 -13.17
N ILE A 13 19.98 1.91 -12.41
CA ILE A 13 18.89 0.97 -12.20
C ILE A 13 17.85 1.55 -11.24
N GLN A 14 18.24 2.04 -10.05
CA GLN A 14 17.29 2.66 -9.12
C GLN A 14 16.66 3.92 -9.73
N ALA A 15 17.41 4.81 -10.40
CA ALA A 15 16.79 5.97 -11.03
C ALA A 15 15.82 5.62 -12.16
N ALA A 16 16.09 4.56 -12.95
CA ALA A 16 15.13 4.08 -13.95
C ALA A 16 13.88 3.47 -13.29
N LEU A 17 14.05 2.75 -12.18
CA LEU A 17 12.94 2.26 -11.36
C LEU A 17 12.14 3.43 -10.75
N ASP A 18 12.81 4.51 -10.34
CA ASP A 18 12.18 5.72 -9.83
C ASP A 18 11.42 6.47 -10.93
N ASP A 19 11.95 6.51 -12.15
CA ASP A 19 11.27 7.13 -13.30
C ASP A 19 10.02 6.35 -13.73
N GLU A 20 10.11 5.02 -13.79
CA GLU A 20 8.97 4.15 -14.06
C GLU A 20 7.91 4.25 -12.94
N THR A 21 8.36 4.25 -11.68
CA THR A 21 7.49 4.44 -10.50
C THR A 21 6.76 5.78 -10.57
N ARG A 22 7.48 6.87 -10.88
CA ARG A 22 6.91 8.21 -11.04
C ARG A 22 5.88 8.27 -12.16
N CYS A 23 6.18 7.68 -13.32
CA CYS A 23 5.25 7.58 -14.44
C CYS A 23 3.97 6.84 -14.03
N HIS A 24 4.11 5.69 -13.37
CA HIS A 24 2.95 4.91 -12.92
C HIS A 24 2.10 5.67 -11.88
N MET A 25 2.74 6.46 -11.02
CA MET A 25 2.03 7.33 -10.08
C MET A 25 1.25 8.46 -10.79
N GLU A 26 1.81 9.03 -11.86
CA GLU A 26 1.12 10.01 -12.70
C GLU A 26 -0.09 9.38 -13.40
N GLU A 27 0.04 8.14 -13.90
CA GLU A 27 -1.09 7.38 -14.45
C GLU A 27 -2.20 7.19 -13.42
N GLN A 28 -1.88 6.77 -12.19
CA GLN A 28 -2.90 6.60 -11.15
C GLN A 28 -3.58 7.92 -10.80
N ARG A 29 -2.84 9.04 -10.75
CA ARG A 29 -3.42 10.38 -10.52
C ARG A 29 -4.36 10.79 -11.65
N ALA A 30 -3.98 10.56 -12.91
CA ALA A 30 -4.85 10.85 -14.05
C ALA A 30 -6.14 10.01 -14.03
N TRP A 31 -6.06 8.75 -13.58
CA TRP A 31 -7.26 7.93 -13.35
C TRP A 31 -8.17 8.50 -12.27
N ILE A 32 -7.60 8.98 -11.15
CA ILE A 32 -8.36 9.65 -10.07
C ILE A 32 -9.05 10.92 -10.61
N GLU A 33 -8.37 11.73 -11.41
CA GLU A 33 -8.96 12.94 -11.99
C GLU A 33 -10.12 12.62 -12.94
N ARG A 34 -9.99 11.54 -13.73
CA ARG A 34 -11.01 11.11 -14.68
C ARG A 34 -12.22 10.44 -14.00
N ASP A 35 -11.98 9.63 -12.99
CA ASP A 35 -13.00 8.87 -12.26
C ASP A 35 -12.67 8.83 -10.76
N PRO A 36 -13.02 9.89 -10.01
CA PRO A 36 -12.70 9.99 -8.59
C PRO A 36 -13.54 9.04 -7.72
N ALA A 37 -14.54 8.36 -8.28
CA ALA A 37 -15.34 7.37 -7.57
C ALA A 37 -14.73 5.96 -7.65
N ASN A 38 -13.74 5.75 -8.53
CA ASN A 38 -13.07 4.47 -8.65
C ASN A 38 -12.04 4.29 -7.51
N PRO A 39 -12.18 3.28 -6.65
CA PRO A 39 -11.28 3.08 -5.51
C PRO A 39 -9.91 2.51 -5.90
N ARG A 40 -9.80 1.85 -7.06
CA ARG A 40 -8.58 1.11 -7.43
C ARG A 40 -7.35 2.00 -7.63
N PRO A 41 -7.44 3.16 -8.31
CA PRO A 41 -6.30 4.08 -8.43
C PRO A 41 -5.78 4.59 -7.08
N TYR A 42 -6.66 4.83 -6.10
CA TYR A 42 -6.26 5.21 -4.75
C TYR A 42 -5.46 4.09 -4.07
N TYR A 43 -5.96 2.85 -4.12
CA TYR A 43 -5.23 1.68 -3.62
C TYR A 43 -3.86 1.52 -4.30
N ASN A 44 -3.83 1.55 -5.64
CA ASN A 44 -2.59 1.38 -6.41
C ASN A 44 -1.57 2.48 -6.09
N LEU A 45 -2.01 3.75 -6.05
CA LEU A 45 -1.14 4.87 -5.70
C LEU A 45 -0.63 4.77 -4.26
N ALA A 46 -1.45 4.26 -3.33
CA ALA A 46 -1.00 4.00 -1.97
C ALA A 46 0.09 2.95 -1.92
N GLN A 47 -0.01 1.87 -2.71
CA GLN A 47 1.02 0.83 -2.77
C GLN A 47 2.35 1.40 -3.28
N LEU A 48 2.32 2.31 -4.26
CA LEU A 48 3.52 3.01 -4.75
C LEU A 48 4.11 3.91 -3.66
N TYR A 49 3.29 4.70 -2.96
CA TYR A 49 3.76 5.51 -1.83
C TYR A 49 4.34 4.67 -0.70
N ARG A 50 3.81 3.47 -0.42
CA ARG A 50 4.42 2.54 0.55
C ARG A 50 5.82 2.12 0.12
N MET A 51 6.02 1.85 -1.16
CA MET A 51 7.34 1.48 -1.71
C MET A 51 8.35 2.64 -1.60
N GLU A 52 7.89 3.88 -1.76
CA GLU A 52 8.70 5.11 -1.56
C GLU A 52 8.92 5.47 -0.07
N GLY A 53 8.38 4.70 0.88
CA GLY A 53 8.46 5.00 2.32
C GLY A 53 7.53 6.13 2.78
N ARG A 54 6.64 6.60 1.92
CA ARG A 54 5.66 7.67 2.16
C ARG A 54 4.41 7.14 2.86
N GLN A 55 4.61 6.68 4.09
CA GLN A 55 3.61 5.91 4.84
C GLN A 55 2.36 6.72 5.20
N GLU A 56 2.46 8.02 5.45
CA GLU A 56 1.27 8.83 5.79
C GLU A 56 0.40 9.09 4.56
N GLU A 57 0.99 9.40 3.40
CA GLU A 57 0.21 9.57 2.17
C GLU A 57 -0.44 8.26 1.71
N ALA A 58 0.28 7.14 1.85
CA ALA A 58 -0.29 5.82 1.58
C ALA A 58 -1.49 5.52 2.48
N LEU A 59 -1.41 5.85 3.77
CA LEU A 59 -2.50 5.61 4.70
C LEU A 59 -3.75 6.39 4.28
N GLY A 60 -3.59 7.69 3.96
CA GLY A 60 -4.70 8.54 3.51
C GLY A 60 -5.39 7.99 2.26
N LEU A 61 -4.62 7.53 1.28
CA LEU A 61 -5.16 6.95 0.05
C LEU A 61 -5.86 5.61 0.28
N LEU A 62 -5.34 4.75 1.15
CA LEU A 62 -6.02 3.49 1.49
C LEU A 62 -7.33 3.73 2.23
N LEU A 63 -7.37 4.71 3.13
CA LEU A 63 -8.60 5.12 3.82
C LEU A 63 -9.64 5.65 2.83
N GLU A 64 -9.21 6.41 1.81
CA GLU A 64 -10.09 6.87 0.75
C GLU A 64 -10.60 5.72 -0.12
N ALA A 65 -9.74 4.75 -0.45
CA ALA A 65 -10.14 3.57 -1.22
C ALA A 65 -11.23 2.75 -0.50
N VAL A 66 -11.10 2.52 0.81
CA VAL A 66 -12.14 1.80 1.58
C VAL A 66 -13.37 2.66 1.88
N ARG A 67 -13.26 4.00 1.82
CA ARG A 67 -14.40 4.91 1.89
C ARG A 67 -15.25 4.82 0.63
N LEU A 68 -14.61 4.71 -0.53
CA LEU A 68 -15.26 4.57 -1.84
C LEU A 68 -15.84 3.16 -2.04
N GLU A 69 -15.10 2.12 -1.65
CA GLU A 69 -15.55 0.73 -1.68
C GLU A 69 -15.18 0.01 -0.37
N ALA A 70 -16.14 -0.07 0.54
CA ALA A 70 -15.98 -0.72 1.84
C ALA A 70 -15.66 -2.23 1.76
N GLY A 71 -15.83 -2.84 0.57
CA GLY A 71 -15.53 -4.25 0.31
C GLY A 71 -14.13 -4.50 -0.26
N LEU A 72 -13.31 -3.46 -0.48
CA LEU A 72 -12.02 -3.59 -1.14
C LEU A 72 -11.00 -4.28 -0.22
N ALA A 73 -10.99 -5.62 -0.26
CA ALA A 73 -10.28 -6.47 0.68
C ALA A 73 -8.76 -6.23 0.70
N ASP A 74 -8.15 -5.98 -0.46
CA ASP A 74 -6.72 -5.69 -0.55
C ASP A 74 -6.32 -4.39 0.13
N ALA A 75 -7.17 -3.35 0.04
CA ALA A 75 -6.95 -2.09 0.74
C ALA A 75 -7.09 -2.27 2.26
N HIS A 76 -8.07 -3.06 2.71
CA HIS A 76 -8.19 -3.45 4.10
C HIS A 76 -6.98 -4.25 4.61
N ALA A 77 -6.42 -5.16 3.81
CA ALA A 77 -5.23 -5.91 4.20
C ALA A 77 -4.00 -4.98 4.35
N SER A 78 -3.81 -4.03 3.43
CA SER A 78 -2.74 -3.03 3.53
C SER A 78 -2.93 -2.10 4.74
N LEU A 79 -4.16 -1.66 5.04
CA LEU A 79 -4.44 -0.87 6.26
C LEU A 79 -4.10 -1.66 7.52
N ALA A 80 -4.46 -2.94 7.58
CA ALA A 80 -4.15 -3.79 8.72
C ALA A 80 -2.65 -3.90 8.98
N GLU A 81 -1.85 -4.11 7.93
CA GLU A 81 -0.39 -4.12 8.02
C GLU A 81 0.17 -2.79 8.53
N MET A 82 -0.32 -1.67 7.99
CA MET A 82 0.16 -0.34 8.37
C MET A 82 -0.19 0.02 9.82
N TYR A 83 -1.41 -0.32 10.27
CA TYR A 83 -1.81 -0.12 11.66
C TYR A 83 -1.05 -1.04 12.62
N ALA A 84 -0.73 -2.28 12.21
CA ALA A 84 0.11 -3.17 13.01
C ALA A 84 1.53 -2.60 13.23
N VAL A 85 2.13 -2.00 12.20
CA VAL A 85 3.44 -1.30 12.32
C VAL A 85 3.36 -0.10 13.25
N ARG A 86 2.22 0.59 13.30
CA ARG A 86 1.95 1.70 14.24
C ARG A 86 1.53 1.23 15.63
N GLU A 87 1.51 -0.09 15.87
CA GLU A 87 1.06 -0.73 17.10
C GLU A 87 -0.40 -0.43 17.49
N ASP A 88 -1.21 0.08 16.55
CA ASP A 88 -2.66 0.19 16.70
C ASP A 88 -3.30 -1.14 16.31
N TYR A 89 -3.15 -2.12 17.21
CA TYR A 89 -3.63 -3.48 16.97
C TYR A 89 -5.16 -3.55 16.89
N GLY A 90 -5.87 -2.63 17.54
CA GLY A 90 -7.32 -2.54 17.44
C GLY A 90 -7.77 -2.17 16.01
N ALA A 91 -7.14 -1.16 15.40
CA ALA A 91 -7.37 -0.85 14.00
C ALA A 91 -6.89 -1.97 13.08
N ALA A 92 -5.73 -2.55 13.37
CA ALA A 92 -5.16 -3.65 12.59
C ALA A 92 -6.14 -4.82 12.48
N TRP A 93 -6.70 -5.29 13.60
CA TRP A 93 -7.67 -6.39 13.61
C TRP A 93 -8.98 -6.05 12.90
N ARG A 94 -9.52 -4.83 13.10
CA ARG A 94 -10.73 -4.40 12.38
C ARG A 94 -10.57 -4.48 10.86
N HIS A 95 -9.45 -3.98 10.35
CA HIS A 95 -9.16 -4.03 8.92
C HIS A 95 -8.80 -5.44 8.45
N ALA A 96 -8.08 -6.24 9.25
CA ALA A 96 -7.76 -7.62 8.92
C ALA A 96 -9.02 -8.47 8.75
N ARG A 97 -10.00 -8.33 9.65
CA ARG A 97 -11.30 -9.01 9.54
C ARG A 97 -12.11 -8.55 8.34
N ALA A 98 -12.05 -7.26 7.99
CA ALA A 98 -12.70 -6.77 6.79
C ALA A 98 -12.08 -7.36 5.51
N ALA A 99 -10.75 -7.46 5.46
CA ALA A 99 -10.04 -8.12 4.37
C ALA A 99 -10.39 -9.60 4.25
N GLU A 100 -10.42 -10.31 5.39
CA GLU A 100 -10.75 -11.74 5.45
C GLU A 100 -12.17 -12.03 4.93
N ARG A 101 -13.15 -11.18 5.26
CA ARG A 101 -14.52 -11.30 4.72
C ARG A 101 -14.59 -11.18 3.19
N GLY A 102 -13.65 -10.49 2.57
CA GLY A 102 -13.51 -10.40 1.11
C GLY A 102 -12.54 -11.42 0.51
N GLY A 103 -12.10 -12.42 1.28
CA GLY A 103 -11.25 -13.52 0.80
C GLY A 103 -9.74 -13.29 0.95
N VAL A 104 -9.31 -12.22 1.61
CA VAL A 104 -7.89 -11.90 1.82
C VAL A 104 -7.50 -12.10 3.29
N ALA A 105 -7.06 -13.31 3.64
CA ALA A 105 -6.74 -13.70 5.02
C ALA A 105 -5.33 -13.30 5.50
N ARG A 106 -4.44 -12.86 4.59
CA ARG A 106 -3.00 -12.63 4.87
C ARG A 106 -2.75 -11.73 6.09
N ALA A 107 -3.58 -10.73 6.33
CA ALA A 107 -3.45 -9.80 7.45
C ALA A 107 -3.83 -10.45 8.80
N VAL A 108 -4.87 -11.30 8.82
CA VAL A 108 -5.24 -12.08 10.02
C VAL A 108 -4.12 -13.08 10.34
N GLU A 109 -3.65 -13.82 9.34
CA GLU A 109 -2.56 -14.77 9.49
C GLU A 109 -1.29 -14.11 10.04
N MET A 110 -0.96 -12.91 9.56
CA MET A 110 0.15 -12.11 10.08
C MET A 110 -0.03 -11.80 11.57
N LEU A 111 -1.17 -11.24 11.98
CA LEU A 111 -1.42 -10.86 13.37
C LEU A 111 -1.38 -12.07 14.32
N VAL A 112 -2.00 -13.19 13.92
CA VAL A 112 -1.96 -14.45 14.68
C VAL A 112 -0.54 -14.98 14.80
N ARG A 113 0.22 -15.02 13.70
CA ARG A 113 1.61 -15.51 13.69
C ARG A 113 2.49 -14.73 14.65
N HIS A 114 2.25 -13.43 14.79
CA HIS A 114 3.00 -12.54 15.68
C HIS A 114 2.42 -12.45 17.09
N GLY A 115 1.40 -13.26 17.43
CA GLY A 115 0.83 -13.33 18.77
C GLY A 115 0.04 -12.08 19.18
N VAL A 116 -0.34 -11.24 18.22
CA VAL A 116 -1.16 -10.05 18.48
C VAL A 116 -2.57 -10.51 18.83
N ARG A 117 -3.07 -10.13 20.00
CA ARG A 117 -4.43 -10.47 20.43
C ARG A 117 -5.43 -9.49 19.83
N GLU A 118 -6.62 -10.02 19.53
CA GLU A 118 -7.78 -9.25 19.07
C GLU A 118 -8.43 -8.46 20.21
#